data_AF-V4XYV2-F1
#
_entry.id   AF-V4XYV2-F1
#
_cell.length_a   1.000
_cell.length_b   1.000
_cell.length_c   1.000
_cell.angle_alpha   90.00
_cell.angle_beta   90.00
_cell.angle_gamma   90.00
#
_symmetry.space_group_name_H-M   'P 1'
#
loop_
_entity.id
_entity.type
_entity.pdbx_description
1 polymer ?
#
loop_
_entity_poly.entity_id
_entity_poly.type
_entity_poly.pdbx_seq_one_letter_code
_entity_poly.pdbx_strand_id
1 'polypeptide(L)'
;MSLTIATSLTRHSAMAKRAGRPLVVMTSLPGCPYCDLVRDHYLSPMALANEVVAVQLNITDNTAMVEDFDGQARSAKTIAKRWDARFAPTLLFFNNEGVELAERIVGVAVPDFFGAYLEQRLETAKRILQAA
;
A
#
# COMPACT_ATOMS: atom_id res chain seq x y z
N MET A 1 3.80 -13.85 9.10
CA MET A 1 4.18 -12.52 9.64
C MET A 1 3.13 -11.52 9.19
N SER A 2 2.59 -10.68 10.06
CA SER A 2 1.54 -9.73 9.68
C SER A 2 2.11 -8.39 9.21
N LEU A 3 1.67 -7.92 8.04
CA LEU A 3 1.90 -6.56 7.58
C LEU A 3 1.17 -5.54 8.47
N THR A 4 1.78 -4.37 8.69
CA THR A 4 1.23 -3.28 9.50
C THR A 4 -0.15 -2.83 8.98
N ILE A 5 -1.14 -2.69 9.86
CA ILE A 5 -2.46 -2.15 9.52
C ILE A 5 -2.38 -0.62 9.48
N ALA A 6 -2.99 0.00 8.48
CA ALA A 6 -3.05 1.46 8.37
C ALA A 6 -3.87 2.08 9.51
N THR A 7 -3.30 3.09 10.17
CA THR A 7 -3.95 3.85 11.27
C THR A 7 -3.88 5.35 11.03
N SER A 8 -2.75 5.85 10.51
CA SER A 8 -2.62 7.20 9.97
C SER A 8 -1.74 7.17 8.73
N LEU A 9 -2.32 7.47 7.58
CA LEU A 9 -1.61 7.51 6.31
C LEU A 9 -0.58 8.64 6.29
N THR A 10 -0.88 9.78 6.93
CA THR A 10 0.07 10.87 7.13
C THR A 10 1.32 10.43 7.89
N ARG A 11 1.17 9.66 8.98
CA ARG A 11 2.32 9.15 9.74
C ARG A 11 3.10 8.10 8.97
N HIS A 12 2.40 7.17 8.33
CA HIS A 12 3.02 6.11 7.54
C HIS A 12 3.78 6.67 6.33
N SER A 13 3.23 7.69 5.66
CA SER A 13 3.86 8.35 4.51
C SER A 13 5.07 9.20 4.92
N ALA A 14 5.01 9.86 6.07
CA ALA A 14 6.15 10.57 6.64
C ALA A 14 7.29 9.62 7.01
N MET A 15 6.98 8.44 7.54
CA MET A 15 7.98 7.40 7.78
C MET A 15 8.60 6.89 6.49
N ALA A 16 7.79 6.64 5.46
CA ALA A 16 8.26 6.24 4.14
C ALA A 16 9.20 7.28 3.52
N LYS A 17 8.81 8.57 3.57
CA LYS A 17 9.65 9.68 3.10
C LYS A 17 10.99 9.76 3.83
N ARG A 18 11.01 9.61 5.15
CA ARG A 18 12.27 9.57 5.93
C ARG A 18 13.17 8.40 5.54
N ALA A 19 12.59 7.27 5.12
CA ALA A 19 13.32 6.13 4.59
C ALA A 19 13.72 6.29 3.11
N GLY A 20 13.39 7.40 2.45
CA GLY A 20 13.64 7.60 1.02
C GLY A 20 12.84 6.65 0.12
N ARG A 21 11.67 6.19 0.60
CA ARG A 21 10.83 5.19 -0.08
C ARG A 21 9.40 5.71 -0.25
N PRO A 22 8.68 5.26 -1.30
CA PRO A 22 7.24 5.48 -1.39
C PRO A 22 6.51 4.70 -0.30
N LEU A 23 5.36 5.19 0.15
CA LEU A 23 4.44 4.42 0.97
C LEU A 23 3.66 3.46 0.08
N VAL A 24 3.75 2.16 0.34
CA VAL A 24 2.90 1.16 -0.31
C VAL A 24 1.67 0.93 0.55
N VAL A 25 0.49 1.14 -0.03
CA VAL A 25 -0.78 0.75 0.60
C VAL A 25 -1.36 -0.42 -0.16
N MET A 26 -1.50 -1.55 0.51
CA MET A 26 -2.19 -2.73 -0.01
C MET A 26 -3.64 -2.72 0.45
N THR A 27 -4.58 -2.68 -0.48
CA THR A 27 -5.98 -3.00 -0.16
C THR A 27 -6.13 -4.49 0.13
N SER A 28 -6.91 -4.84 1.15
CA SER A 28 -7.12 -6.23 1.55
C SER A 28 -8.60 -6.52 1.81
N LEU A 29 -8.93 -7.81 1.80
CA LEU A 29 -10.22 -8.36 2.18
C LEU A 29 -10.01 -9.51 3.17
N PRO A 30 -10.90 -9.71 4.16
CA PRO A 30 -10.86 -10.87 5.04
C PRO A 30 -11.00 -12.17 4.22
N GLY A 31 -10.14 -13.17 4.51
CA GLY A 31 -10.19 -14.47 3.84
C GLY A 31 -9.78 -14.48 2.36
N CYS A 32 -9.11 -13.43 1.89
CA CYS A 32 -8.64 -13.31 0.51
C CYS A 32 -7.28 -14.00 0.32
N PRO A 33 -7.21 -15.17 -0.35
CA PRO A 33 -5.96 -15.93 -0.47
C PRO A 33 -4.88 -15.18 -1.25
N TYR A 34 -5.27 -14.38 -2.26
CA TYR A 34 -4.31 -13.54 -2.99
C TYR A 34 -3.76 -12.40 -2.14
N CYS A 35 -4.56 -11.87 -1.21
CA CYS A 35 -4.11 -10.86 -0.27
C CYS A 35 -3.08 -11.46 0.70
N ASP A 36 -3.33 -12.69 1.19
CA ASP A 36 -2.39 -13.43 2.02
C ASP A 36 -1.09 -13.73 1.26
N LEU A 37 -1.17 -14.17 -0.01
CA LEU A 37 -0.02 -14.38 -0.88
C LEU A 37 0.86 -13.12 -0.99
N VAL A 38 0.26 -11.98 -1.37
CA VAL A 38 1.00 -10.72 -1.54
C VAL A 38 1.60 -10.23 -0.22
N ARG A 39 0.82 -10.34 0.87
CA ARG A 39 1.26 -9.92 2.20
C ARG A 39 2.45 -10.75 2.67
N ASP A 40 2.30 -12.06 2.68
CA ASP A 40 3.17 -12.95 3.43
C ASP A 40 4.43 -13.33 2.64
N HIS A 41 4.34 -13.37 1.30
CA HIS A 41 5.47 -13.75 0.44
C HIS A 41 6.21 -12.57 -0.20
N TYR A 42 5.63 -11.36 -0.22
CA TYR A 42 6.27 -10.19 -0.82
C TYR A 42 6.41 -9.05 0.19
N LEU A 43 5.30 -8.42 0.60
CA LEU A 43 5.39 -7.17 1.36
C LEU A 43 5.98 -7.35 2.76
N SER A 44 5.62 -8.41 3.49
CA SER A 44 6.15 -8.64 4.84
C SER A 44 7.65 -8.96 4.86
N PRO A 45 8.17 -9.89 4.03
CA PRO A 45 9.62 -10.10 3.92
C PRO A 45 10.39 -8.83 3.51
N MET A 46 9.91 -8.11 2.49
CA MET A 46 10.54 -6.86 2.03
C MET A 46 10.53 -5.78 3.12
N ALA A 47 9.43 -5.67 3.89
CA ALA A 47 9.35 -4.70 4.98
C ALA A 47 10.36 -5.01 6.09
N LEU A 48 10.56 -6.30 6.42
CA LEU A 48 11.56 -6.74 7.39
C LEU A 48 12.99 -6.51 6.90
N ALA A 49 13.24 -6.66 5.60
CA ALA A 49 14.51 -6.30 4.97
C ALA A 49 14.69 -4.78 4.81
N ASN A 50 13.75 -3.96 5.30
CA ASN A 50 13.70 -2.51 5.11
C ASN A 50 13.71 -2.08 3.63
N GLU A 51 13.21 -2.93 2.72
CA GLU A 51 13.12 -2.67 1.27
C GLU A 51 11.84 -1.90 0.90
N VAL A 52 10.80 -1.98 1.72
CA VAL A 52 9.54 -1.26 1.51
C VAL A 52 9.01 -0.70 2.83
N VAL A 53 8.26 0.39 2.74
CA VAL A 53 7.37 0.83 3.82
C VAL A 53 5.96 0.56 3.34
N ALA A 54 5.35 -0.49 3.89
CA ALA A 54 4.07 -1.01 3.42
C ALA A 54 3.05 -1.15 4.56
N VAL A 55 1.80 -0.83 4.26
CA VAL A 55 0.66 -1.00 5.16
C VAL A 55 -0.50 -1.67 4.44
N GLN A 56 -1.40 -2.31 5.18
CA GLN A 56 -2.65 -2.87 4.66
C GLN A 56 -3.87 -2.08 5.10
N LEU A 57 -4.87 -2.02 4.21
CA LEU A 57 -6.15 -1.36 4.42
C LEU A 57 -7.29 -2.33 4.05
N ASN A 58 -8.07 -2.79 5.03
CA ASN A 58 -9.24 -3.63 4.76
C ASN A 58 -10.36 -2.77 4.16
N ILE A 59 -10.67 -3.00 2.88
CA ILE A 59 -11.62 -2.16 2.13
C ILE A 59 -13.09 -2.40 2.49
N THR A 60 -13.38 -3.45 3.27
CA THR A 60 -14.73 -3.73 3.78
C THR A 60 -14.95 -3.20 5.19
N ASP A 61 -13.90 -2.80 5.88
CA ASP A 61 -13.98 -2.35 7.27
C ASP A 61 -14.58 -0.93 7.35
N ASN A 62 -15.76 -0.84 7.96
CA ASN A 62 -16.43 0.42 8.20
C ASN A 62 -16.30 0.93 9.65
N THR A 63 -15.51 0.23 10.47
CA THR A 63 -15.36 0.48 11.91
C THR A 63 -13.97 1.01 12.25
N ALA A 64 -12.93 0.49 11.60
CA ALA A 64 -11.57 0.99 11.75
C ALA A 64 -11.44 2.39 11.17
N MET A 65 -11.17 3.35 12.05
CA MET A 65 -10.89 4.75 11.69
C MET A 65 -9.41 4.90 11.35
N VAL A 66 -9.15 5.45 10.18
CA VAL A 66 -7.83 5.72 9.64
C VAL A 66 -7.75 7.20 9.31
N GLU A 67 -6.71 7.87 9.76
CA GLU A 67 -6.42 9.23 9.33
C GLU A 67 -5.91 9.20 7.89
N ASP A 68 -6.63 9.86 6.98
CA ASP A 68 -6.28 9.93 5.56
C ASP A 68 -5.17 10.99 5.31
N PHE A 69 -4.67 11.11 4.09
CA PHE A 69 -3.61 12.07 3.72
C PHE A 69 -3.99 13.54 3.92
N ASP A 70 -5.30 13.86 3.93
CA ASP A 70 -5.82 15.20 4.23
C ASP A 70 -6.04 15.45 5.74
N GLY A 71 -5.57 14.53 6.60
CA GLY A 71 -5.66 14.63 8.06
C GLY A 71 -7.03 14.30 8.63
N GLN A 72 -8.03 13.98 7.80
CA GLN A 72 -9.36 13.64 8.27
C GLN A 72 -9.45 12.14 8.59
N ALA A 73 -10.00 11.81 9.75
CA ALA A 73 -10.28 10.43 10.13
C ALA A 73 -11.50 9.90 9.36
N ARG A 74 -11.34 8.79 8.66
CA ARG A 74 -12.39 8.11 7.90
C ARG A 74 -12.32 6.61 8.09
N SER A 75 -13.42 5.90 7.84
CA SER A 75 -13.36 4.43 7.82
C SER A 75 -12.49 3.93 6.66
N ALA A 76 -11.80 2.80 6.85
CA ALA A 76 -10.98 2.19 5.81
C ALA A 76 -11.76 1.97 4.49
N LYS A 77 -13.02 1.53 4.59
CA LYS A 77 -13.96 1.42 3.46
C LYS A 77 -14.19 2.76 2.75
N THR A 78 -14.33 3.86 3.50
CA THR A 78 -14.55 5.19 2.91
C THR A 78 -13.30 5.66 2.17
N ILE A 79 -12.12 5.45 2.74
CA ILE A 79 -10.85 5.79 2.11
C ILE A 79 -10.67 5.01 0.80
N ALA A 80 -10.83 3.69 0.84
CA ALA A 80 -10.72 2.84 -0.34
C ALA A 80 -11.68 3.27 -1.47
N LYS A 81 -12.90 3.68 -1.11
CA LYS A 81 -13.87 4.23 -2.06
C LYS A 81 -13.41 5.54 -2.68
N ARG A 82 -12.80 6.46 -1.92
CA ARG A 82 -12.26 7.74 -2.44
C ARG A 82 -11.18 7.52 -3.48
N TRP A 83 -10.33 6.51 -3.28
CA TRP A 83 -9.27 6.15 -4.23
C TRP A 83 -9.75 5.33 -5.42
N ASP A 84 -11.03 4.99 -5.48
CA ASP A 84 -11.58 4.03 -6.44
C ASP A 84 -10.93 2.62 -6.35
N ALA A 85 -10.35 2.28 -5.20
CA ALA A 85 -9.64 1.03 -4.95
C ALA A 85 -10.60 -0.08 -4.48
N ARG A 86 -11.41 -0.58 -5.42
CA ARG A 86 -12.49 -1.54 -5.15
C ARG A 86 -12.07 -3.02 -5.16
N PHE A 87 -10.87 -3.32 -5.62
CA PHE A 87 -10.35 -4.69 -5.74
C PHE A 87 -9.25 -4.96 -4.73
N ALA A 88 -9.13 -6.23 -4.33
CA ALA A 88 -8.07 -6.69 -3.44
C ALA A 88 -7.41 -7.98 -3.96
N PRO A 89 -6.09 -8.13 -3.83
CA PRO A 89 -5.16 -7.09 -3.39
C PRO A 89 -4.98 -6.01 -4.48
N THR A 90 -4.91 -4.73 -4.10
CA THR A 90 -4.42 -3.65 -4.97
C THR A 90 -3.26 -2.96 -4.26
N LEU A 91 -2.13 -2.77 -4.94
CA LEU A 91 -0.98 -2.02 -4.42
C LEU A 91 -0.97 -0.61 -5.00
N LEU A 92 -1.08 0.38 -4.12
CA LEU A 92 -0.97 1.80 -4.42
C LEU A 92 0.35 2.34 -3.85
N PHE A 93 1.00 3.24 -4.59
CA PHE A 93 2.32 3.77 -4.27
C PHE A 93 2.23 5.28 -4.08
N PHE A 94 2.36 5.77 -2.85
CA PHE A 94 2.14 7.19 -2.52
C PHE A 94 3.42 7.91 -2.09
N ASN A 95 3.47 9.22 -2.36
CA ASN A 95 4.40 10.12 -1.69
C ASN A 95 3.87 10.54 -0.30
N ASN A 96 4.57 11.46 0.36
CA ASN A 96 4.17 11.99 1.68
C ASN A 96 2.87 12.82 1.66
N GLU A 97 2.42 13.27 0.49
CA GLU A 97 1.27 14.16 0.29
C GLU A 97 0.04 13.40 -0.22
N GLY A 98 0.13 12.07 -0.39
CA GLY A 98 -0.97 11.25 -0.90
C GLY A 98 -1.10 11.24 -2.44
N VAL A 99 -0.07 11.68 -3.16
CA VAL A 99 0.00 11.60 -4.63
C VAL A 99 0.50 10.21 -5.04
N GLU A 100 -0.19 9.58 -6.00
CA GLU A 100 0.25 8.30 -6.56
C GLU A 100 1.46 8.49 -7.48
N LEU A 101 2.51 7.71 -7.20
CA LEU A 101 3.81 7.82 -7.86
C LEU A 101 4.02 6.78 -8.96
N ALA A 102 3.25 5.70 -8.98
CA ALA A 102 3.34 4.66 -10.00
C ALA A 102 1.95 4.07 -10.23
N GLU A 103 1.69 3.56 -11.44
CA GLU A 103 0.40 2.89 -11.69
C GLU A 103 0.29 1.65 -10.78
N ARG A 104 -0.95 1.44 -10.32
CA ARG A 104 -1.34 0.44 -9.33
C ARG A 104 -1.17 -0.97 -9.86
N ILE A 105 -0.89 -1.90 -8.97
CA ILE A 105 -0.97 -3.33 -9.29
C ILE A 105 -2.32 -3.83 -8.79
N VAL A 106 -3.21 -4.21 -9.70
CA VAL A 106 -4.56 -4.68 -9.37
C VAL A 106 -4.61 -6.21 -9.49
N GLY A 107 -4.84 -6.88 -8.37
CA GLY A 107 -4.87 -8.33 -8.26
C GLY A 107 -3.49 -8.98 -8.44
N VAL A 108 -3.52 -10.31 -8.61
CA VAL A 108 -2.34 -11.12 -8.92
C VAL A 108 -2.63 -11.86 -10.22
N ALA A 109 -2.50 -11.16 -11.34
CA ALA A 109 -2.88 -11.69 -12.66
C ALA A 109 -2.06 -12.93 -13.05
N VAL A 110 -0.74 -12.89 -12.83
CA VAL A 110 0.17 -14.03 -13.05
C VAL A 110 1.15 -14.07 -11.87
N PRO A 111 1.03 -15.04 -10.95
CA PRO A 111 1.89 -15.12 -9.75
C PRO A 111 3.39 -15.07 -10.07
N ASP A 112 3.81 -15.77 -11.13
CA ASP A 112 5.23 -15.89 -11.52
C ASP A 112 5.87 -14.55 -11.92
N PHE A 113 5.08 -13.59 -12.39
CA PHE A 113 5.56 -12.25 -12.76
C PHE A 113 5.26 -11.17 -11.72
N PHE A 114 4.53 -11.50 -10.65
CA PHE A 114 4.09 -10.52 -9.67
C PHE A 114 5.27 -9.79 -9.01
N GLY A 115 6.32 -10.54 -8.63
CA GLY A 115 7.53 -9.96 -8.04
C GLY A 115 8.20 -8.94 -8.95
N ALA A 116 8.36 -9.26 -10.24
CA ALA A 116 8.96 -8.36 -11.22
C ALA A 116 8.11 -7.10 -11.42
N TYR A 117 6.78 -7.23 -11.47
CA TYR A 117 5.90 -6.06 -11.56
C TYR A 117 5.97 -5.19 -10.31
N LEU A 118 5.98 -5.80 -9.11
CA LEU A 118 6.12 -5.09 -7.84
C LEU A 118 7.44 -4.30 -7.81
N GLU A 119 8.55 -4.93 -8.16
CA GLU A 119 9.86 -4.30 -8.22
C GLU A 119 9.87 -3.12 -9.21
N GLN A 120 9.34 -3.33 -10.42
CA GLN A 120 9.24 -2.27 -11.43
C GLN A 120 8.45 -1.05 -10.91
N ARG A 121 7.33 -1.25 -10.21
CA ARG A 121 6.52 -0.15 -9.66
C ARG A 121 7.22 0.55 -8.50
N LEU A 122 7.90 -0.20 -7.64
CA LEU A 122 8.70 0.38 -6.56
C LEU A 122 9.83 1.25 -7.10
N GLU A 123 10.57 0.78 -8.11
CA GLU A 123 11.65 1.57 -8.72
C GLU A 123 11.12 2.80 -9.44
N THR A 124 9.99 2.68 -10.15
CA THR A 124 9.32 3.83 -10.77
C THR A 124 8.92 4.87 -9.71
N ALA A 125 8.26 4.43 -8.64
CA ALA A 125 7.82 5.33 -7.57
C ALA A 125 9.00 5.98 -6.83
N LYS A 126 10.09 5.24 -6.58
CA LYS A 126 11.31 5.80 -5.97
C LYS A 126 11.93 6.89 -6.86
N ARG A 127 12.04 6.66 -8.17
CA ARG A 127 12.60 7.64 -9.11
C ARG A 127 11.78 8.94 -9.12
N ILE A 128 10.45 8.83 -9.18
CA ILE A 128 9.57 10.00 -9.17
C ILE A 128 9.65 10.72 -7.82
N LEU A 129 9.70 9.98 -6.70
CA LEU A 129 9.87 10.56 -5.37
C LEU A 129 11.18 11.35 -5.22
N GLN A 130 12.27 10.91 -5.85
CA GLN A 130 13.57 11.56 -5.81
C GLN A 130 13.69 12.76 -6.76
N ALA A 131 12.81 12.83 -7.77
CA ALA A 131 12.78 13.92 -8.75
C ALA A 131 11.89 15.10 -8.31
N ALA A 132 11.16 14.96 -7.20
CA ALA A 132 10.27 15.97 -6.62
C ALA A 132 10.90 16.64 -5.40
#